data_AF-A0AAN8WWN5-F1
#
_entry.id   AF-A0AAN8WWN5-F1
#
_cell.length_a   1.000
_cell.length_b   1.000
_cell.length_c   1.000
_cell.angle_alpha   90.00
_cell.angle_beta   90.00
_cell.angle_gamma   90.00
#
_symmetry.space_group_name_H-M   'P 1'
#
loop_
_entity.id
_entity.type
_entity.pdbx_description
1 polymer ?
#
loop_
_entity_poly.entity_id
_entity_poly.type
_entity_poly.pdbx_seq_one_letter_code
_entity_poly.pdbx_strand_id
1 'polypeptide(L)'
;MLGFSHSFLLSLVFACLIHASNTVFVSEYNEEYCEVHEWTLKCDFKYVMTDVQLNIEVNKFRRVLVTNAQQLLLHEGVCTSLHLFHIISVKYNDNQRSGIPESDDCKARSLHLQNTTISNIPPSLHILSMEESRLTDTFSAQPTLKEVRVGYSYINKLYIDSPIRENGEVHLHNTKINVLSKLELTDNSKFFLTDSVVQVFDPNALVLSRNASTEIVRTTFLKNEEAKIIHMDGANIVMANITGILSVSYIQGDTRPTADRSYFISSGKTWTMAVVIVTILVLLATSITVNIFVVWLIRRRKCDEPDGPIKKTKIIRDIQEEDETIRQTKIVLISKNVDSF
;
A
#
# COMPACT_ATOMS: atom_id res chain seq x y z
N MET A 1 -62.55 -29.74 13.48
CA MET A 1 -62.18 -28.30 13.41
C MET A 1 -60.73 -28.17 13.87
N LEU A 2 -59.92 -27.47 13.07
CA LEU A 2 -58.61 -26.87 13.37
C LEU A 2 -57.47 -27.83 13.77
N GLY A 3 -56.78 -28.40 12.77
CA GLY A 3 -55.54 -29.17 12.97
C GLY A 3 -54.53 -29.10 11.82
N PHE A 4 -54.74 -28.23 10.83
CA PHE A 4 -53.86 -28.07 9.68
C PHE A 4 -53.60 -26.57 9.45
N SER A 5 -52.62 -26.00 10.16
CA SER A 5 -52.14 -24.66 9.78
C SER A 5 -50.69 -24.38 10.14
N HIS A 6 -50.11 -25.03 11.15
CA HIS A 6 -48.76 -24.67 11.59
C HIS A 6 -47.65 -25.32 10.76
N SER A 7 -47.80 -26.59 10.38
CA SER A 7 -46.74 -27.31 9.63
C SER A 7 -46.62 -26.84 8.17
N PHE A 8 -47.72 -26.39 7.56
CA PHE A 8 -47.72 -25.91 6.17
C PHE A 8 -47.12 -24.50 6.06
N LEU A 9 -47.42 -23.62 7.02
CA LEU A 9 -46.81 -22.29 7.12
C LEU A 9 -45.32 -22.36 7.42
N LEU A 10 -44.87 -23.26 8.31
CA LEU A 10 -43.43 -23.45 8.56
C LEU A 10 -42.69 -23.96 7.32
N SER A 11 -43.28 -24.87 6.55
CA SER A 11 -42.67 -25.40 5.31
C SER A 11 -42.59 -24.35 4.20
N LEU A 12 -43.61 -23.49 4.07
CA LEU A 12 -43.60 -22.36 3.13
C LEU A 12 -42.60 -21.27 3.54
N VAL A 13 -42.46 -21.00 4.84
CA VAL A 13 -41.45 -20.07 5.35
C VAL A 13 -40.04 -20.65 5.19
N PHE A 14 -39.82 -21.96 5.40
CA PHE A 14 -38.56 -22.62 5.09
C PHE A 14 -38.26 -22.65 3.59
N ALA A 15 -39.25 -22.91 2.74
CA ALA A 15 -39.09 -22.89 1.28
C ALA A 15 -38.83 -21.47 0.74
N CYS A 16 -39.44 -20.44 1.34
CA CYS A 16 -39.14 -19.03 1.04
C CYS A 16 -37.80 -18.57 1.62
N LEU A 17 -37.37 -19.08 2.79
CA LEU A 17 -36.05 -18.82 3.37
C LEU A 17 -34.92 -19.48 2.56
N ILE A 18 -35.17 -20.64 1.94
CA ILE A 18 -34.24 -21.32 1.04
C ILE A 18 -34.22 -20.66 -0.36
N HIS A 19 -35.33 -20.04 -0.80
CA HIS A 19 -35.36 -19.19 -2.01
C HIS A 19 -34.86 -17.75 -1.78
N ALA A 20 -34.52 -17.38 -0.53
CA ALA A 20 -34.00 -16.05 -0.19
C ALA A 20 -32.47 -15.98 -0.12
N SER A 21 -31.76 -17.08 -0.39
CA SER A 21 -30.34 -17.04 -0.74
C SER A 21 -30.21 -16.77 -2.24
N ASN A 22 -30.45 -15.52 -2.62
CA ASN A 22 -30.20 -15.07 -3.99
C ASN A 22 -28.68 -15.10 -4.22
N THR A 23 -28.17 -16.18 -4.78
CA THR A 23 -26.80 -16.29 -5.25
C THR A 23 -26.86 -16.58 -6.74
N VAL A 24 -26.12 -15.81 -7.55
CA VAL A 24 -26.03 -16.04 -9.00
C VAL A 24 -24.79 -16.87 -9.27
N PHE A 25 -24.95 -17.99 -9.96
CA PHE A 25 -23.81 -18.84 -10.33
C PHE A 25 -23.15 -18.33 -11.60
N VAL A 26 -21.83 -18.45 -11.70
CA VAL A 26 -21.11 -18.18 -12.95
C VAL A 26 -21.12 -19.45 -13.79
N SER A 27 -21.84 -19.46 -14.90
CA SER A 27 -21.94 -20.60 -15.81
C SER A 27 -22.23 -20.15 -17.24
N GLU A 28 -22.00 -21.04 -18.23
CA GLU A 28 -22.36 -20.76 -19.63
C GLU A 28 -23.88 -20.66 -19.86
N TYR A 29 -24.67 -21.25 -18.96
CA TYR A 29 -26.14 -21.27 -19.06
C TYR A 29 -26.79 -19.97 -18.57
N ASN A 30 -25.99 -19.08 -17.95
CA ASN A 30 -26.45 -17.76 -17.53
C ASN A 30 -26.20 -16.73 -18.65
N GLU A 31 -26.86 -16.95 -19.79
CA GLU A 31 -26.70 -16.13 -21.02
C GLU A 31 -26.97 -14.63 -20.80
N GLU A 32 -27.75 -14.26 -19.77
CA GLU A 32 -28.01 -12.86 -19.43
C GLU A 32 -26.76 -12.12 -18.93
N TYR A 33 -25.82 -12.82 -18.32
CA TYR A 33 -24.63 -12.22 -17.68
C TYR A 33 -23.33 -12.69 -18.30
N CYS A 34 -23.33 -13.85 -18.97
CA CYS A 34 -22.13 -14.55 -19.40
C CYS A 34 -22.15 -14.85 -20.90
N GLU A 35 -21.02 -14.57 -21.55
CA GLU A 35 -20.74 -14.89 -22.93
C GLU A 35 -19.54 -15.82 -23.02
N VAL A 36 -19.65 -16.86 -23.86
CA VAL A 36 -18.55 -17.77 -24.15
C VAL A 36 -17.90 -17.36 -25.46
N HIS A 37 -16.58 -17.17 -25.44
CA HIS A 37 -15.77 -16.93 -26.63
C HIS A 37 -14.57 -17.88 -26.65
N GLU A 38 -14.59 -18.85 -27.56
CA GLU A 38 -13.61 -19.95 -27.64
C GLU A 38 -13.44 -20.67 -26.30
N TRP A 39 -12.29 -20.48 -25.63
CA TRP A 39 -11.93 -21.08 -24.35
C TRP A 39 -12.05 -20.10 -23.17
N THR A 40 -12.74 -18.98 -23.37
CA THR A 40 -12.93 -17.93 -22.37
C THR A 40 -14.40 -17.76 -22.02
N LEU A 41 -14.71 -17.80 -20.74
CA LEU A 41 -16.02 -17.38 -20.21
C LEU A 41 -15.88 -15.94 -19.70
N LYS A 42 -16.67 -15.02 -20.24
CA LYS A 42 -16.72 -13.62 -19.80
C LYS A 42 -18.07 -13.33 -19.18
N CYS A 43 -18.09 -12.81 -17.96
CA CYS A 43 -19.31 -12.48 -17.25
C CYS A 43 -19.28 -11.06 -16.68
N ASP A 44 -20.38 -10.31 -16.83
CA ASP A 44 -20.55 -8.96 -16.31
C ASP A 44 -21.77 -8.88 -15.39
N PHE A 45 -21.54 -8.47 -14.14
CA PHE A 45 -22.53 -8.45 -13.07
C PHE A 45 -22.90 -7.02 -12.62
N LYS A 46 -22.72 -6.01 -13.48
CA LYS A 46 -22.93 -4.59 -13.17
C LYS A 46 -24.24 -4.25 -12.45
N TYR A 47 -25.31 -4.98 -12.72
CA TYR A 47 -26.64 -4.75 -12.12
C TYR A 47 -27.07 -5.82 -11.11
N VAL A 48 -26.18 -6.75 -10.79
CA VAL A 48 -26.44 -7.84 -9.85
C VAL A 48 -26.00 -7.42 -8.45
N MET A 49 -26.98 -7.26 -7.56
CA MET A 49 -26.78 -6.84 -6.17
C MET A 49 -26.57 -8.01 -5.21
N THR A 50 -26.63 -9.22 -5.73
CA THR A 50 -26.58 -10.47 -4.98
C THR A 50 -25.19 -11.09 -5.04
N ASP A 51 -24.90 -12.03 -4.15
CA ASP A 51 -23.62 -12.74 -4.18
C ASP A 51 -23.48 -13.51 -5.50
N VAL A 52 -22.30 -13.43 -6.12
CA VAL A 52 -21.95 -14.18 -7.32
C VAL A 52 -21.05 -15.34 -6.91
N GLN A 53 -21.34 -16.55 -7.33
CA GLN A 53 -20.56 -17.73 -6.98
C GLN A 53 -19.89 -18.35 -8.21
N LEU A 54 -18.56 -18.45 -8.16
CA LEU A 54 -17.75 -19.12 -9.17
C LEU A 54 -17.51 -20.57 -8.75
N ASN A 55 -18.17 -21.52 -9.44
CA ASN A 55 -18.12 -22.95 -9.15
C ASN A 55 -17.11 -23.70 -10.03
N ILE A 56 -16.84 -24.96 -9.69
CA ILE A 56 -15.90 -25.85 -10.41
C ILE A 56 -16.21 -26.07 -11.90
N GLU A 57 -17.46 -25.86 -12.32
CA GLU A 57 -17.90 -26.06 -13.71
C GLU A 57 -17.17 -25.13 -14.70
N VAL A 58 -16.64 -24.01 -14.21
CA VAL A 58 -15.87 -23.07 -15.04
C VAL A 58 -14.47 -23.59 -15.40
N ASN A 59 -14.03 -24.69 -14.80
CA ASN A 59 -12.72 -25.29 -15.08
C ASN A 59 -12.59 -25.81 -16.51
N LYS A 60 -13.70 -26.02 -17.23
CA LYS A 60 -13.68 -26.34 -18.67
C LYS A 60 -13.15 -25.20 -19.54
N PHE A 61 -13.19 -23.97 -19.03
CA PHE A 61 -12.63 -22.80 -19.70
C PHE A 61 -11.17 -22.63 -19.31
N ARG A 62 -10.33 -22.22 -20.27
CA ARG A 62 -8.93 -21.88 -20.01
C ARG A 62 -8.79 -20.57 -19.23
N ARG A 63 -9.75 -19.66 -19.42
CA ARG A 63 -9.79 -18.34 -18.79
C ARG A 63 -11.21 -18.00 -18.40
N VAL A 64 -11.38 -17.40 -17.22
CA VAL A 64 -12.64 -16.81 -16.79
C VAL A 64 -12.42 -15.34 -16.44
N LEU A 65 -13.24 -14.49 -17.04
CA LEU A 65 -13.26 -13.05 -16.86
C LEU A 65 -14.53 -12.67 -16.13
N VAL A 66 -14.43 -12.06 -14.95
CA VAL A 66 -15.59 -11.61 -14.16
C VAL A 66 -15.45 -10.12 -13.88
N THR A 67 -16.49 -9.34 -14.17
CA THR A 67 -16.49 -7.89 -13.96
C THR A 67 -17.68 -7.40 -13.13
N ASN A 68 -17.46 -6.31 -12.40
CA ASN A 68 -18.51 -5.49 -11.76
C ASN A 68 -19.38 -6.22 -10.72
N ALA A 69 -18.91 -7.31 -10.13
CA ALA A 69 -19.62 -8.00 -9.06
C ALA A 69 -19.43 -7.27 -7.71
N GLN A 70 -20.49 -7.17 -6.91
CA GLN A 70 -20.33 -6.66 -5.53
C GLN A 70 -19.55 -7.64 -4.67
N GLN A 71 -19.97 -8.90 -4.66
CA GLN A 71 -19.30 -9.95 -3.91
C GLN A 71 -19.15 -11.19 -4.79
N LEU A 72 -17.91 -11.67 -4.92
CA LEU A 72 -17.59 -12.92 -5.61
C LEU A 72 -17.14 -13.97 -4.60
N LEU A 73 -17.86 -15.08 -4.55
CA LEU A 73 -17.53 -16.28 -3.79
C LEU A 73 -16.78 -17.24 -4.71
N LEU A 74 -15.48 -17.43 -4.44
CA LEU A 74 -14.65 -18.33 -5.21
C LEU A 74 -14.65 -19.72 -4.57
N HIS A 75 -15.18 -20.71 -5.28
CA HIS A 75 -15.13 -22.09 -4.86
C HIS A 75 -13.69 -22.62 -4.90
N GLU A 76 -13.31 -23.44 -3.93
CA GLU A 76 -11.93 -23.93 -3.74
C GLU A 76 -11.40 -24.78 -4.91
N GLY A 77 -12.26 -25.62 -5.49
CA GLY A 77 -11.92 -26.45 -6.65
C GLY A 77 -11.81 -25.68 -7.97
N VAL A 78 -11.99 -24.35 -8.00
CA VAL A 78 -11.79 -23.57 -9.23
C VAL A 78 -10.32 -23.57 -9.58
N CYS A 79 -10.01 -24.14 -10.74
CA CYS A 79 -8.68 -24.36 -11.24
C CYS A 79 -8.52 -23.89 -12.69
N THR A 80 -8.81 -22.62 -12.91
CA THR A 80 -8.64 -21.95 -14.20
C THR A 80 -8.04 -20.56 -13.98
N SER A 81 -7.50 -19.97 -15.04
CA SER A 81 -6.95 -18.61 -14.98
C SER A 81 -8.08 -17.60 -14.80
N LEU A 82 -7.97 -16.77 -13.75
CA LEU A 82 -9.02 -15.84 -13.37
C LEU A 82 -8.58 -14.40 -13.64
N HIS A 83 -9.48 -13.63 -14.23
CA HIS A 83 -9.32 -12.22 -14.46
C HIS A 83 -10.52 -11.51 -13.81
N LEU A 84 -10.29 -10.78 -12.73
CA LEU A 84 -11.31 -10.19 -11.88
C LEU A 84 -11.15 -8.66 -11.90
N PHE A 85 -12.16 -7.95 -12.39
CA PHE A 85 -12.13 -6.49 -12.54
C PHE A 85 -13.31 -5.84 -11.84
N HIS A 86 -13.06 -4.74 -11.12
CA HIS A 86 -14.11 -3.97 -10.44
C HIS A 86 -14.97 -4.84 -9.51
N ILE A 87 -14.34 -5.74 -8.74
CA ILE A 87 -15.03 -6.59 -7.78
C ILE A 87 -14.84 -6.01 -6.37
N ILE A 88 -15.93 -5.60 -5.72
CA ILE A 88 -15.82 -4.91 -4.43
C ILE A 88 -15.20 -5.85 -3.38
N SER A 89 -15.59 -7.12 -3.35
CA SER A 89 -15.04 -8.12 -2.44
C SER A 89 -14.99 -9.53 -3.05
N VAL A 90 -13.83 -10.17 -2.99
CA VAL A 90 -13.64 -11.58 -3.33
C VAL A 90 -13.41 -12.37 -2.05
N LYS A 91 -14.26 -13.37 -1.81
CA LYS A 91 -14.10 -14.32 -0.71
C LYS A 91 -13.70 -15.67 -1.27
N TYR A 92 -12.51 -16.11 -0.87
CA TYR A 92 -12.04 -17.48 -1.09
C TYR A 92 -12.19 -18.26 0.22
N ASN A 93 -12.89 -19.40 0.17
CA ASN A 93 -13.09 -20.25 1.34
C ASN A 93 -12.06 -21.39 1.33
N ASP A 94 -11.08 -21.36 2.23
CA ASP A 94 -10.00 -22.38 2.34
C ASP A 94 -10.41 -23.59 3.21
N ASN A 95 -11.69 -23.68 3.62
CA ASN A 95 -12.13 -24.64 4.64
C ASN A 95 -12.18 -26.11 4.16
N GLN A 96 -11.96 -26.42 2.88
CA GLN A 96 -11.94 -27.79 2.35
C GLN A 96 -10.76 -27.98 1.36
N ARG A 97 -9.51 -27.76 1.82
CA ARG A 97 -8.26 -28.08 1.08
C ARG A 97 -8.23 -29.45 0.37
N SER A 98 -9.06 -30.40 0.79
CA SER A 98 -9.22 -31.73 0.21
C SER A 98 -9.79 -31.79 -1.22
N GLY A 99 -10.23 -30.66 -1.80
CA GLY A 99 -10.96 -30.64 -3.08
C GLY A 99 -10.20 -30.17 -4.32
N ILE A 100 -8.93 -29.74 -4.22
CA ILE A 100 -8.18 -29.31 -5.41
C ILE A 100 -7.65 -30.56 -6.11
N PRO A 101 -8.14 -30.92 -7.31
CA PRO A 101 -7.55 -32.02 -8.03
C PRO A 101 -6.08 -31.66 -8.32
N GLU A 102 -5.15 -32.50 -7.86
CA GLU A 102 -3.73 -32.49 -8.26
C GLU A 102 -3.57 -32.89 -9.75
N SER A 103 -4.52 -32.49 -10.60
CA SER A 103 -4.43 -32.71 -12.05
C SER A 103 -3.37 -31.79 -12.62
N ASP A 104 -2.65 -32.28 -13.62
CA ASP A 104 -1.64 -31.52 -14.35
C ASP A 104 -2.17 -30.20 -14.93
N ASP A 105 -3.48 -30.11 -15.17
CA ASP A 105 -4.17 -28.93 -15.69
C ASP A 105 -4.15 -27.73 -14.73
N CYS A 106 -3.90 -27.97 -13.43
CA CYS A 106 -3.80 -26.93 -12.41
C CYS A 106 -2.44 -26.24 -12.32
N LYS A 107 -1.44 -26.71 -13.06
CA LYS A 107 -0.03 -26.35 -12.86
C LYS A 107 0.37 -24.95 -13.36
N ALA A 108 -0.50 -24.26 -14.10
CA ALA A 108 -0.19 -22.96 -14.73
C ALA A 108 -1.30 -21.91 -14.54
N ARG A 109 -1.84 -21.81 -13.32
CA ARG A 109 -2.92 -20.87 -13.02
C ARG A 109 -2.40 -19.45 -12.85
N SER A 110 -3.10 -18.50 -13.47
CA SER A 110 -2.89 -17.06 -13.25
C SER A 110 -4.09 -16.44 -12.55
N LEU A 111 -3.83 -15.47 -11.67
CA LEU A 111 -4.86 -14.62 -11.06
C LEU A 111 -4.51 -13.16 -11.34
N HIS A 112 -5.39 -12.49 -12.08
CA HIS A 112 -5.31 -11.07 -12.38
C HIS A 112 -6.45 -10.35 -11.66
N LEU A 113 -6.09 -9.38 -10.80
CA LEU A 113 -7.00 -8.56 -10.02
C LEU A 113 -6.80 -7.10 -10.41
N GLN A 114 -7.87 -6.40 -10.78
CA GLN A 114 -7.84 -4.95 -10.96
C GLN A 114 -9.01 -4.30 -10.23
N ASN A 115 -8.74 -3.23 -9.49
CA ASN A 115 -9.74 -2.51 -8.69
C ASN A 115 -10.61 -3.49 -7.88
N THR A 116 -9.94 -4.39 -7.16
CA THR A 116 -10.58 -5.50 -6.46
C THR A 116 -10.05 -5.62 -5.04
N THR A 117 -10.95 -5.91 -4.09
CA THR A 117 -10.54 -6.30 -2.72
C THR A 117 -10.65 -7.80 -2.56
N ILE A 118 -9.59 -8.44 -2.08
CA ILE A 118 -9.54 -9.87 -1.80
C ILE A 118 -9.00 -10.10 -0.38
N SER A 119 -9.58 -11.06 0.33
CA SER A 119 -9.07 -11.46 1.64
C SER A 119 -7.87 -12.38 1.51
N ASN A 120 -8.06 -13.50 0.82
CA ASN A 120 -7.07 -14.57 0.67
C ASN A 120 -6.84 -14.88 -0.80
N ILE A 121 -5.57 -15.08 -1.17
CA ILE A 121 -5.21 -15.52 -2.52
C ILE A 121 -5.36 -17.05 -2.60
N PRO A 122 -6.02 -17.58 -3.65
CA PRO A 122 -6.13 -19.02 -3.88
C PRO A 122 -4.76 -19.71 -3.98
N PRO A 123 -4.68 -20.98 -3.58
CA PRO A 123 -3.48 -21.78 -3.70
C PRO A 123 -3.09 -22.08 -5.16
N SER A 124 -1.87 -22.62 -5.32
CA SER A 124 -1.31 -23.17 -6.57
C SER A 124 -1.25 -22.19 -7.74
N LEU A 125 -1.05 -20.90 -7.47
CA LEU A 125 -0.83 -19.91 -8.51
C LEU A 125 0.59 -19.96 -9.05
N HIS A 126 0.72 -19.68 -10.34
CA HIS A 126 1.99 -19.46 -11.02
C HIS A 126 2.28 -17.96 -11.20
N ILE A 127 1.22 -17.21 -11.52
CA ILE A 127 1.26 -15.77 -11.76
C ILE A 127 0.19 -15.10 -10.90
N LEU A 128 0.59 -14.10 -10.12
CA LEU A 128 -0.31 -13.18 -9.44
C LEU A 128 -0.08 -11.77 -9.96
N SER A 129 -1.14 -11.13 -10.43
CA SER A 129 -1.12 -9.74 -10.88
C SER A 129 -2.21 -8.96 -10.16
N MET A 130 -1.85 -7.85 -9.53
CA MET A 130 -2.74 -6.98 -8.79
C MET A 130 -2.50 -5.52 -9.18
N GLU A 131 -3.55 -4.82 -9.56
CA GLU A 131 -3.49 -3.40 -9.90
C GLU A 131 -4.65 -2.66 -9.23
N GLU A 132 -4.37 -1.51 -8.62
CA GLU A 132 -5.40 -0.71 -7.91
C GLU A 132 -6.22 -1.53 -6.91
N SER A 133 -5.61 -2.58 -6.32
CA SER A 133 -6.30 -3.63 -5.59
C SER A 133 -5.88 -3.66 -4.13
N ARG A 134 -6.66 -4.37 -3.32
CA ARG A 134 -6.42 -4.48 -1.88
C ARG A 134 -6.42 -5.94 -1.42
N LEU A 135 -5.30 -6.40 -0.87
CA LEU A 135 -5.23 -7.64 -0.11
C LEU A 135 -5.36 -7.35 1.38
N THR A 136 -6.47 -7.77 1.99
CA THR A 136 -6.78 -7.42 3.39
C THR A 136 -6.16 -8.37 4.41
N ASP A 137 -5.94 -9.64 4.07
CA ASP A 137 -5.32 -10.59 5.00
C ASP A 137 -3.87 -10.92 4.60
N THR A 138 -3.39 -12.10 5.01
CA THR A 138 -2.02 -12.52 4.75
C THR A 138 -1.92 -13.16 3.38
N PHE A 139 -1.05 -12.61 2.53
CA PHE A 139 -0.59 -13.35 1.37
C PHE A 139 0.32 -14.47 1.83
N SER A 140 -0.11 -15.71 1.70
CA SER A 140 0.74 -16.91 1.89
C SER A 140 1.05 -17.51 0.52
N ALA A 141 2.21 -17.19 -0.03
CA ALA A 141 2.57 -17.69 -1.36
C ALA A 141 2.93 -19.18 -1.35
N GLN A 142 2.77 -19.79 -2.52
CA GLN A 142 2.83 -21.23 -2.75
C GLN A 142 4.11 -21.63 -3.48
N PRO A 143 4.56 -22.90 -3.39
CA PRO A 143 5.76 -23.39 -4.07
C PRO A 143 5.76 -23.18 -5.60
N THR A 144 4.59 -23.08 -6.22
CA THR A 144 4.43 -22.97 -7.68
C THR A 144 4.53 -21.55 -8.22
N LEU A 145 4.57 -20.55 -7.34
CA LEU A 145 4.51 -19.14 -7.72
C LEU A 145 5.85 -18.71 -8.33
N LYS A 146 5.81 -18.24 -9.58
CA LYS A 146 6.99 -17.72 -10.28
C LYS A 146 6.95 -16.22 -10.48
N GLU A 147 5.77 -15.64 -10.59
CA GLU A 147 5.64 -14.23 -10.92
C GLU A 147 4.60 -13.53 -10.06
N VAL A 148 5.00 -12.41 -9.46
CA VAL A 148 4.12 -11.52 -8.69
C VAL A 148 4.30 -10.11 -9.20
N ARG A 149 3.23 -9.49 -9.71
CA ARG A 149 3.22 -8.09 -10.12
C ARG A 149 2.14 -7.34 -9.36
N VAL A 150 2.53 -6.34 -8.57
CA VAL A 150 1.61 -5.54 -7.78
C VAL A 150 1.87 -4.06 -8.05
N GLY A 151 0.86 -3.35 -8.52
CA GLY A 151 0.89 -1.93 -8.85
C GLY A 151 -0.21 -1.16 -8.13
N TYR A 152 0.07 0.05 -7.64
CA TYR A 152 -0.95 0.97 -7.12
C TYR A 152 -1.88 0.36 -6.06
N SER A 153 -1.36 -0.57 -5.26
CA SER A 153 -2.18 -1.47 -4.43
C SER A 153 -1.86 -1.36 -2.94
N TYR A 154 -2.70 -1.98 -2.11
CA TYR A 154 -2.45 -2.18 -0.69
C TYR A 154 -2.32 -3.67 -0.36
N ILE A 155 -1.25 -4.04 0.34
CA ILE A 155 -1.02 -5.39 0.86
C ILE A 155 -0.96 -5.31 2.38
N ASN A 156 -1.84 -6.03 3.08
CA ASN A 156 -1.79 -6.06 4.54
C ASN A 156 -0.55 -6.81 5.07
N LYS A 157 -0.33 -8.04 4.62
CA LYS A 157 0.85 -8.82 4.99
C LYS A 157 1.37 -9.64 3.81
N LEU A 158 2.65 -9.45 3.47
CA LEU A 158 3.35 -10.23 2.46
C LEU A 158 4.19 -11.33 3.14
N TYR A 159 3.80 -12.59 2.96
CA TYR A 159 4.48 -13.77 3.50
C TYR A 159 4.60 -14.88 2.44
N ILE A 160 5.75 -14.97 1.78
CA ILE A 160 6.01 -16.01 0.79
C ILE A 160 6.77 -17.14 1.50
N ASP A 161 6.06 -18.23 1.83
CA ASP A 161 6.63 -19.30 2.65
C ASP A 161 7.64 -20.17 1.88
N SER A 162 7.45 -20.27 0.56
CA SER A 162 8.31 -21.03 -0.35
C SER A 162 9.25 -20.10 -1.12
N PRO A 163 10.51 -20.49 -1.35
CA PRO A 163 11.43 -19.65 -2.10
C PRO A 163 10.99 -19.48 -3.56
N ILE A 164 11.08 -18.27 -4.10
CA ILE A 164 10.94 -18.01 -5.53
C ILE A 164 12.24 -18.43 -6.22
N ARG A 165 12.14 -19.29 -7.24
CA ARG A 165 13.28 -19.92 -7.93
C ARG A 165 13.17 -19.78 -9.44
N GLU A 166 14.18 -20.27 -10.16
CA GLU A 166 14.16 -20.47 -11.61
C GLU A 166 13.83 -19.20 -12.42
N ASN A 167 14.52 -18.09 -12.13
CA ASN A 167 14.26 -16.78 -12.74
C ASN A 167 12.85 -16.21 -12.42
N GLY A 168 12.21 -16.63 -11.34
CA GLY A 168 10.97 -16.01 -10.87
C GLY A 168 11.17 -14.54 -10.46
N GLU A 169 10.12 -13.74 -10.58
CA GLU A 169 10.19 -12.30 -10.38
C GLU A 169 9.04 -11.77 -9.50
N VAL A 170 9.38 -10.90 -8.56
CA VAL A 170 8.43 -10.18 -7.71
C VAL A 170 8.60 -8.69 -7.94
N HIS A 171 7.59 -8.03 -8.49
CA HIS A 171 7.56 -6.60 -8.80
C HIS A 171 6.49 -5.92 -7.98
N LEU A 172 6.89 -5.04 -7.06
CA LEU A 172 6.01 -4.22 -6.25
C LEU A 172 6.29 -2.75 -6.59
N HIS A 173 5.31 -2.10 -7.20
CA HIS A 173 5.42 -0.72 -7.68
C HIS A 173 4.29 0.14 -7.10
N ASN A 174 4.63 1.33 -6.62
CA ASN A 174 3.66 2.28 -6.05
C ASN A 174 2.66 1.62 -5.09
N THR A 175 3.17 0.76 -4.20
CA THR A 175 2.36 -0.13 -3.37
C THR A 175 2.59 0.18 -1.90
N LYS A 176 1.52 0.13 -1.10
CA LYS A 176 1.59 0.23 0.35
C LYS A 176 1.54 -1.17 0.97
N ILE A 177 2.58 -1.55 1.68
CA ILE A 177 2.72 -2.84 2.36
C ILE A 177 2.70 -2.58 3.86
N ASN A 178 1.73 -3.13 4.57
CA ASN A 178 1.65 -2.94 6.02
C ASN A 178 2.69 -3.80 6.76
N VAL A 179 2.83 -5.08 6.41
CA VAL A 179 3.90 -5.95 6.94
C VAL A 179 4.56 -6.75 5.82
N LEU A 180 5.89 -6.67 5.72
CA LEU A 180 6.70 -7.56 4.90
C LEU A 180 7.42 -8.53 5.84
N SER A 181 7.03 -9.81 5.81
CA SER A 181 7.43 -10.80 6.82
C SER A 181 8.41 -11.85 6.35
N LYS A 182 8.25 -12.36 5.12
CA LYS A 182 9.10 -13.41 4.57
C LYS A 182 9.04 -13.40 3.05
N LEU A 183 10.20 -13.37 2.41
CA LEU A 183 10.40 -13.49 0.97
C LEU A 183 11.79 -14.06 0.75
N GLU A 184 11.87 -15.27 0.23
CA GLU A 184 13.14 -15.91 -0.11
C GLU A 184 13.27 -15.98 -1.63
N LEU A 185 14.42 -15.52 -2.14
CA LEU A 185 14.77 -15.52 -3.55
C LEU A 185 16.02 -16.36 -3.75
N THR A 186 15.98 -17.28 -4.70
CA THR A 186 17.13 -18.10 -5.10
C THR A 186 17.17 -18.36 -6.61
N ASP A 187 18.27 -18.92 -7.11
CA ASP A 187 18.46 -19.37 -8.49
C ASP A 187 18.11 -18.28 -9.55
N ASN A 188 18.81 -17.14 -9.51
CA ASN A 188 18.65 -15.97 -10.40
C ASN A 188 17.27 -15.26 -10.36
N SER A 189 16.45 -15.53 -9.34
CA SER A 189 15.19 -14.81 -9.14
C SER A 189 15.41 -13.34 -8.77
N LYS A 190 14.40 -12.50 -9.03
CA LYS A 190 14.50 -11.05 -8.87
C LYS A 190 13.37 -10.46 -8.03
N PHE A 191 13.70 -9.45 -7.24
CA PHE A 191 12.73 -8.64 -6.52
C PHE A 191 12.93 -7.16 -6.81
N PHE A 192 11.85 -6.48 -7.16
CA PHE A 192 11.82 -5.06 -7.45
C PHE A 192 10.80 -4.41 -6.53
N LEU A 193 11.26 -3.46 -5.70
CA LEU A 193 10.41 -2.66 -4.83
C LEU A 193 10.63 -1.19 -5.15
N THR A 194 9.67 -0.58 -5.83
CA THR A 194 9.80 0.77 -6.37
C THR A 194 8.66 1.67 -5.92
N ASP A 195 8.96 2.93 -5.59
CA ASP A 195 7.97 3.96 -5.28
C ASP A 195 6.98 3.57 -4.17
N SER A 196 7.40 2.71 -3.24
CA SER A 196 6.51 2.00 -2.32
C SER A 196 6.69 2.44 -0.86
N VAL A 197 5.73 2.07 -0.01
CA VAL A 197 5.80 2.31 1.43
C VAL A 197 5.65 1.00 2.19
N VAL A 198 6.63 0.67 3.03
CA VAL A 198 6.61 -0.51 3.90
C VAL A 198 6.50 -0.05 5.35
N GLN A 199 5.42 -0.42 6.03
CA GLN A 199 5.17 0.03 7.39
C GLN A 199 5.97 -0.77 8.43
N VAL A 200 5.97 -2.10 8.34
CA VAL A 200 6.78 -3.00 9.17
C VAL A 200 7.56 -3.94 8.25
N PHE A 201 8.87 -4.04 8.49
CA PHE A 201 9.76 -4.98 7.81
C PHE A 201 10.37 -5.91 8.87
N ASP A 202 9.95 -7.17 8.87
CA ASP A 202 10.37 -8.12 9.90
C ASP A 202 11.87 -8.45 9.78
N PRO A 203 12.52 -8.84 10.89
CA PRO A 203 13.87 -9.40 10.84
C PRO A 203 13.86 -10.63 9.93
N ASN A 204 14.76 -10.68 8.95
CA ASN A 204 14.87 -11.77 7.96
C ASN A 204 13.73 -11.82 6.94
N ALA A 205 13.01 -10.71 6.75
CA ALA A 205 11.89 -10.69 5.82
C ALA A 205 12.29 -10.82 4.35
N LEU A 206 13.54 -10.53 3.99
CA LEU A 206 14.08 -10.75 2.64
C LEU A 206 15.38 -11.55 2.74
N VAL A 207 15.40 -12.72 2.10
CA VAL A 207 16.55 -13.62 2.02
C VAL A 207 16.93 -13.83 0.56
N LEU A 208 18.19 -13.57 0.21
CA LEU A 208 18.72 -13.68 -1.14
C LEU A 208 19.83 -14.73 -1.19
N SER A 209 19.78 -15.64 -2.16
CA SER A 209 20.83 -16.66 -2.37
C SER A 209 21.02 -16.97 -3.86
N ARG A 210 22.14 -17.63 -4.21
CA ARG A 210 22.38 -18.22 -5.54
C ARG A 210 22.05 -17.27 -6.70
N ASN A 211 22.78 -16.16 -6.77
CA ASN A 211 22.63 -15.12 -7.80
C ASN A 211 21.28 -14.40 -7.84
N ALA A 212 20.44 -14.53 -6.80
CA ALA A 212 19.24 -13.72 -6.69
C ALA A 212 19.57 -12.23 -6.62
N SER A 213 18.70 -11.40 -7.18
CA SER A 213 18.88 -9.95 -7.19
C SER A 213 17.71 -9.21 -6.58
N THR A 214 17.98 -8.13 -5.85
CA THR A 214 16.96 -7.19 -5.39
C THR A 214 17.30 -5.77 -5.82
N GLU A 215 16.26 -5.02 -6.18
CA GLU A 215 16.32 -3.59 -6.46
C GLU A 215 15.25 -2.88 -5.64
N ILE A 216 15.69 -2.00 -4.72
CA ILE A 216 14.82 -1.20 -3.86
C ILE A 216 15.07 0.28 -4.15
N VAL A 217 14.10 0.93 -4.78
CA VAL A 217 14.25 2.31 -5.29
C VAL A 217 13.09 3.17 -4.82
N ARG A 218 13.37 4.41 -4.39
CA ARG A 218 12.35 5.42 -4.01
C ARG A 218 11.31 4.87 -3.02
N THR A 219 11.76 4.06 -2.06
CA THR A 219 10.88 3.35 -1.12
C THR A 219 11.06 3.88 0.30
N THR A 220 9.96 3.96 1.06
CA THR A 220 9.96 4.42 2.45
C THR A 220 9.67 3.28 3.42
N PHE A 221 10.51 3.12 4.44
CA PHE A 221 10.36 2.18 5.54
C PHE A 221 10.05 2.95 6.84
N LEU A 222 8.95 2.63 7.54
CA LEU A 222 8.47 3.43 8.69
C LEU A 222 8.87 2.87 10.07
N LYS A 223 8.69 1.57 10.34
CA LYS A 223 9.12 0.91 11.57
C LYS A 223 10.13 -0.18 11.24
N ASN A 224 11.39 0.02 11.64
CA ASN A 224 12.48 -0.80 11.12
C ASN A 224 13.72 -0.89 12.03
N GLU A 225 13.55 -0.82 13.35
CA GLU A 225 14.66 -0.86 14.31
C GLU A 225 15.56 -2.10 14.16
N GLU A 226 15.05 -3.18 13.55
CA GLU A 226 15.79 -4.42 13.25
C GLU A 226 15.63 -4.92 11.80
N ALA A 227 15.25 -4.07 10.85
CA ALA A 227 15.03 -4.52 9.47
C ALA A 227 16.36 -4.96 8.81
N LYS A 228 16.44 -6.25 8.46
CA LYS A 228 17.64 -6.86 7.84
C LYS A 228 17.29 -7.60 6.55
N ILE A 229 17.98 -7.28 5.47
CA ILE A 229 18.07 -8.14 4.29
C ILE A 229 19.20 -9.14 4.55
N ILE A 230 18.89 -10.43 4.48
CA ILE A 230 19.91 -11.49 4.50
C ILE A 230 20.35 -11.73 3.06
N HIS A 231 21.67 -11.75 2.84
CA HIS A 231 22.21 -12.21 1.58
C HIS A 231 23.28 -13.28 1.76
N MET A 232 23.28 -14.24 0.84
CA MET A 232 24.23 -15.34 0.72
C MET A 232 24.98 -15.22 -0.62
N ASP A 233 25.92 -16.14 -0.86
CA ASP A 233 26.83 -16.12 -2.02
C ASP A 233 26.14 -15.78 -3.36
N GLY A 234 26.73 -14.82 -4.08
CA GLY A 234 26.33 -14.40 -5.42
C GLY A 234 25.16 -13.40 -5.50
N ALA A 235 24.51 -13.06 -4.37
CA ALA A 235 23.36 -12.15 -4.39
C ALA A 235 23.73 -10.70 -4.76
N ASN A 236 22.88 -10.04 -5.55
CA ASN A 236 23.03 -8.65 -5.96
C ASN A 236 21.97 -7.76 -5.29
N ILE A 237 22.39 -6.65 -4.68
CA ILE A 237 21.50 -5.72 -3.99
C ILE A 237 21.72 -4.31 -4.53
N VAL A 238 20.67 -3.71 -5.08
CA VAL A 238 20.63 -2.30 -5.48
C VAL A 238 19.65 -1.57 -4.57
N MET A 239 20.13 -0.49 -3.95
CA MET A 239 19.34 0.35 -3.05
C MET A 239 19.56 1.82 -3.40
N ALA A 240 18.50 2.55 -3.78
CA ALA A 240 18.61 3.96 -4.18
C ALA A 240 17.43 4.81 -3.69
N ASN A 241 17.72 6.00 -3.18
CA ASN A 241 16.71 6.96 -2.69
C ASN A 241 15.71 6.34 -1.69
N ILE A 242 16.24 5.66 -0.67
CA ILE A 242 15.44 4.99 0.37
C ILE A 242 15.28 5.95 1.56
N THR A 243 14.07 5.98 2.14
CA THR A 243 13.81 6.67 3.42
C THR A 243 13.60 5.64 4.52
N GLY A 244 14.27 5.80 5.67
CA GLY A 244 14.26 4.84 6.79
C GLY A 244 15.60 4.12 6.97
N ILE A 245 15.71 3.26 7.98
CA ILE A 245 16.89 2.43 8.27
C ILE A 245 16.70 1.01 7.73
N LEU A 246 17.56 0.54 6.83
CA LEU A 246 17.56 -0.85 6.36
C LEU A 246 18.99 -1.37 6.43
N SER A 247 19.20 -2.49 7.11
CA SER A 247 20.51 -3.12 7.20
C SER A 247 20.58 -4.33 6.26
N VAL A 248 21.80 -4.64 5.81
CA VAL A 248 22.10 -5.80 4.99
C VAL A 248 23.08 -6.66 5.79
N SER A 249 22.79 -7.94 5.95
CA SER A 249 23.64 -8.88 6.69
C SER A 249 24.05 -10.03 5.77
N TYR A 250 25.34 -10.34 5.78
CA TYR A 250 25.91 -11.40 4.97
C TYR A 250 26.06 -12.69 5.79
N ILE A 251 25.59 -13.81 5.24
CA ILE A 251 25.80 -15.13 5.83
C ILE A 251 26.57 -15.98 4.83
N GLN A 252 27.84 -16.28 5.13
CA GLN A 252 28.70 -17.15 4.32
C GLN A 252 28.37 -18.63 4.59
N GLY A 253 28.35 -19.45 3.53
CA GLY A 253 28.05 -20.89 3.65
C GLY A 253 28.99 -21.66 4.60
N ASP A 254 28.35 -22.47 5.46
CA ASP A 254 28.86 -23.53 6.35
C ASP A 254 29.88 -23.23 7.46
N THR A 255 30.23 -21.98 7.77
CA THR A 255 30.91 -21.68 9.04
C THR A 255 30.43 -20.40 9.72
N ARG A 256 30.35 -20.50 11.05
CA ARG A 256 30.01 -19.52 12.10
C ARG A 256 30.16 -18.02 11.75
N PRO A 257 29.30 -17.17 12.34
CA PRO A 257 29.07 -15.79 11.93
C PRO A 257 30.38 -15.01 11.95
N THR A 258 30.82 -14.59 10.76
CA THR A 258 31.96 -13.70 10.62
C THR A 258 31.53 -12.47 9.83
N ALA A 259 31.57 -11.34 10.54
CA ALA A 259 31.37 -9.97 10.08
C ALA A 259 29.94 -9.59 9.66
N ASP A 260 29.14 -9.18 10.65
CA ASP A 260 27.95 -8.35 10.49
C ASP A 260 28.37 -6.98 9.90
N ARG A 261 28.47 -6.87 8.56
CA ARG A 261 28.67 -5.58 7.88
C ARG A 261 27.34 -4.86 7.80
N SER A 262 26.94 -4.24 8.91
CA SER A 262 25.77 -3.36 8.95
C SER A 262 26.05 -2.08 8.17
N TYR A 263 25.48 -1.96 6.97
CA TYR A 263 25.44 -0.70 6.24
C TYR A 263 24.29 0.15 6.80
N PHE A 264 24.62 1.10 7.67
CA PHE A 264 23.66 2.10 8.13
C PHE A 264 23.50 3.19 7.06
N ILE A 265 22.45 3.09 6.25
CA ILE A 265 22.04 4.21 5.39
C ILE A 265 21.11 5.10 6.22
N SER A 266 21.70 6.02 6.97
CA SER A 266 20.97 7.08 7.66
C SER A 266 20.62 8.16 6.64
N SER A 267 19.36 8.24 6.22
CA SER A 267 18.88 9.40 5.46
C SER A 267 19.03 10.65 6.34
N GLY A 268 19.76 11.65 5.84
CA GLY A 268 20.29 12.84 6.53
C GLY A 268 19.30 13.81 7.21
N LYS A 269 18.30 13.31 7.94
CA LYS A 269 17.35 14.11 8.73
C LYS A 269 17.98 14.72 9.99
N THR A 270 19.11 14.18 10.48
CA THR A 270 19.83 14.77 11.63
C THR A 270 20.53 16.06 11.25
N TRP A 271 21.08 16.15 10.04
CA TRP A 271 21.74 17.36 9.55
C TRP A 271 20.75 18.51 9.29
N THR A 272 19.57 18.21 8.74
CA THR A 272 18.54 19.24 8.52
C THR A 272 18.00 19.79 9.83
N MET A 273 17.76 18.95 10.84
CA MET A 273 17.35 19.41 12.17
C MET A 273 18.44 20.25 12.86
N ALA A 274 19.72 19.87 12.73
CA ALA A 274 20.82 20.64 13.29
C ALA A 274 20.92 22.05 12.66
N VAL A 275 20.76 22.16 11.34
CA VAL A 275 20.78 23.46 10.63
C VAL A 275 19.62 24.35 11.06
N VAL A 276 18.42 23.80 11.23
CA VAL A 276 17.24 24.54 11.73
C VAL A 276 17.46 25.03 13.16
N ILE A 277 18.00 24.21 14.05
CA ILE A 277 18.28 24.62 15.45
C ILE A 277 19.33 25.73 15.49
N VAL A 278 20.42 25.61 14.71
CA VAL A 278 21.47 26.63 14.63
C VAL A 278 20.91 27.96 14.10
N THR A 279 20.07 27.92 13.06
CA THR A 279 19.45 29.15 12.52
C THR A 279 18.54 29.84 13.53
N ILE A 280 17.74 29.08 14.30
CA ILE A 280 16.91 29.65 15.36
C ILE A 280 17.77 30.30 16.45
N LEU A 281 18.87 29.65 16.86
CA LEU A 281 19.79 30.20 17.86
C LEU A 281 20.46 31.50 17.40
N VAL A 282 20.86 31.60 16.13
CA VAL A 282 21.43 32.83 15.56
C VAL A 282 20.38 33.97 15.52
N LEU A 283 19.14 33.66 15.15
CA LEU A 283 18.05 34.65 15.16
C LEU A 283 17.73 35.15 16.57
N LEU A 284 17.77 34.27 17.58
CA LEU A 284 17.60 34.65 18.98
C LEU A 284 18.76 35.51 19.48
N ALA A 285 20.00 35.14 19.18
CA ALA A 285 21.18 35.90 19.59
C ALA A 285 21.21 37.31 18.96
N THR A 286 20.84 37.43 17.69
CA THR A 286 20.74 38.73 16.99
C THR A 286 19.59 39.58 17.53
N SER A 287 18.44 38.99 17.84
CA SER A 287 17.33 39.71 18.48
C SER A 287 17.72 40.27 19.85
N ILE A 288 18.43 39.49 20.67
CA ILE A 288 18.88 39.92 22.00
C ILE A 288 19.90 41.06 21.87
N THR A 289 20.88 40.95 20.98
CA THR A 289 21.89 42.02 20.79
C THR A 289 21.28 43.32 20.28
N VAL A 290 20.32 43.26 19.36
CA VAL A 290 19.57 44.44 18.91
C VAL A 290 18.79 45.08 20.07
N ASN A 291 18.09 44.28 20.87
CA ASN A 291 17.36 44.80 22.04
C ASN A 291 18.29 45.47 23.06
N ILE A 292 19.44 44.86 23.36
CA ILE A 292 20.44 45.46 24.25
C ILE A 292 20.96 46.78 23.67
N PHE A 293 21.24 46.82 22.37
CA PHE A 293 21.72 48.02 21.69
C PHE A 293 20.69 49.16 21.71
N VAL A 294 19.41 48.84 21.47
CA VAL A 294 18.31 49.81 21.54
C VAL A 294 18.16 50.35 22.96
N VAL A 295 18.18 49.49 23.98
CA VAL A 295 18.11 49.90 25.39
C VAL A 295 19.30 50.80 25.76
N TRP A 296 20.51 50.44 25.30
CA TRP A 296 21.70 51.25 25.49
C TRP A 296 21.58 52.64 24.83
N LEU A 297 21.08 52.72 23.59
CA LEU A 297 20.83 53.98 22.90
C LEU A 297 19.80 54.86 23.62
N ILE A 298 18.69 54.28 24.09
CA ILE A 298 17.67 55.00 24.86
C ILE A 298 18.28 55.57 26.16
N ARG A 299 19.12 54.79 26.85
CA ARG A 299 19.76 55.21 28.09
C ARG A 299 20.77 56.34 27.85
N ARG A 300 21.52 56.27 26.74
CA ARG A 300 22.48 57.32 26.37
C ARG A 300 21.79 58.65 26.05
N ARG A 301 20.68 58.62 25.29
CA ARG A 301 19.88 59.84 25.02
C ARG A 301 19.36 60.52 26.28
N LYS A 302 19.04 59.77 27.35
CA LYS A 302 18.60 60.34 28.63
C LYS A 302 19.72 60.96 29.47
N CYS A 303 20.99 60.70 29.15
CA CYS A 303 22.13 61.24 29.91
C CYS A 303 22.80 62.45 29.23
N ASP A 304 22.47 62.71 27.95
CA ASP A 304 22.99 63.86 27.19
C ASP A 304 22.01 65.05 27.16
N GLU A 305 20.94 65.02 27.94
CA GLU A 305 20.00 66.14 28.08
C GLU A 305 20.41 67.00 29.29
N PRO A 306 21.09 68.16 29.11
CA PRO A 306 21.37 69.06 30.21
C PRO A 306 20.07 69.69 30.71
N ASP A 307 19.88 69.71 32.04
CA ASP A 307 18.77 70.38 32.72
C ASP A 307 18.70 71.86 32.32
N GLY A 308 17.89 72.16 31.31
CA GLY A 308 17.56 73.49 30.85
C GLY A 308 16.09 73.82 31.17
N PRO A 309 15.78 75.07 31.56
CA PRO A 309 14.48 75.38 32.15
C PRO A 309 13.35 75.32 31.12
N ILE A 310 12.26 74.73 31.58
CA ILE A 310 10.94 74.64 30.97
C ILE A 310 10.54 75.98 30.35
N LYS A 311 10.46 76.04 29.02
CA LYS A 311 9.65 77.04 28.30
C LYS A 311 8.43 76.37 27.69
N LYS A 312 7.29 76.55 28.37
CA LYS A 312 5.96 76.37 27.78
C LYS A 312 5.82 77.37 26.63
N THR A 313 5.74 76.87 25.39
CA THR A 313 5.06 77.58 24.29
C THR A 313 4.30 76.57 23.44
N LYS A 314 3.16 77.02 22.95
CA LYS A 314 1.95 76.32 22.57
C LYS A 314 1.79 76.33 21.04
N ILE A 315 1.72 75.17 20.39
CA ILE A 315 1.30 74.95 18.97
C ILE A 315 0.77 73.49 18.97
N ILE A 316 -0.52 73.16 19.15
CA ILE A 316 -1.71 73.21 18.25
C ILE A 316 -1.40 72.85 16.77
N ARG A 317 -2.02 71.75 16.27
CA ARG A 317 -1.93 71.09 14.94
C ARG A 317 -0.67 70.22 14.81
N ASP A 318 -0.67 68.91 14.57
CA ASP A 318 -1.59 68.02 13.84
C ASP A 318 -1.64 66.61 14.48
N ILE A 319 -2.69 66.34 15.27
CA ILE A 319 -3.07 64.96 15.65
C ILE A 319 -4.54 64.83 15.28
N GLN A 320 -4.83 64.87 13.98
CA GLN A 320 -6.14 64.46 13.44
C GLN A 320 -6.15 64.39 11.90
N GLU A 321 -5.10 63.88 11.24
CA GLU A 321 -5.18 63.57 9.80
C GLU A 321 -4.04 62.62 9.35
N GLU A 322 -3.93 61.43 9.95
CA GLU A 322 -3.20 60.32 9.29
C GLU A 322 -3.63 58.93 9.83
N ASP A 323 -4.94 58.79 10.08
CA ASP A 323 -5.59 57.50 10.39
C ASP A 323 -6.28 56.89 9.14
N GLU A 324 -5.87 57.26 7.92
CA GLU A 324 -6.56 56.83 6.69
C GLU A 324 -5.69 56.25 5.55
N THR A 325 -4.36 56.09 5.73
CA THR A 325 -3.47 55.63 4.64
C THR A 325 -2.86 54.24 4.79
N ILE A 326 -3.23 53.44 5.81
CA ILE A 326 -2.85 52.00 5.90
C ILE A 326 -4.08 51.12 6.18
N ARG A 327 -5.23 51.46 5.58
CA ARG A 327 -6.43 50.61 5.53
C ARG A 327 -7.00 50.36 4.14
N GLN A 328 -6.31 50.75 3.06
CA GLN A 328 -6.70 50.39 1.70
C GLN A 328 -5.50 50.13 0.78
N THR A 329 -4.94 48.91 0.85
CA THR A 329 -4.45 48.27 -0.39
C THR A 329 -5.13 46.91 -0.50
N LYS A 330 -5.91 46.85 -1.56
CA LYS A 330 -6.97 45.91 -1.92
C LYS A 330 -6.41 45.02 -3.05
N ILE A 331 -6.80 43.74 -3.06
CA ILE A 331 -6.88 42.82 -4.22
C ILE A 331 -5.49 42.28 -4.68
N VAL A 332 -5.23 40.98 -4.89
CA VAL A 332 -5.89 40.07 -5.85
C VAL A 332 -5.73 38.58 -5.45
N LEU A 333 -6.88 37.92 -5.29
CA LEU A 333 -7.09 36.48 -5.46
C LEU A 333 -6.93 36.11 -6.95
N ILE A 334 -6.12 35.10 -7.28
CA ILE A 334 -6.43 34.19 -8.39
C ILE A 334 -6.23 32.75 -7.91
N SER A 335 -7.34 32.13 -7.56
CA SER A 335 -7.55 30.69 -7.71
C SER A 335 -7.62 30.36 -9.20
N LYS A 336 -6.93 29.33 -9.65
CA LYS A 336 -7.33 28.57 -10.84
C LYS A 336 -7.27 27.09 -10.52
N ASN A 337 -8.43 26.56 -10.15
CA ASN A 337 -8.84 25.23 -10.58
C ASN A 337 -8.96 25.26 -12.10
N VAL A 338 -8.41 24.26 -12.76
CA VAL A 338 -8.86 23.81 -14.07
C VAL A 338 -8.94 22.29 -13.98
N ASP A 339 -10.12 21.81 -13.61
CA ASP A 339 -10.61 20.51 -14.07
C ASP A 339 -11.23 20.73 -15.45
N SER A 340 -10.77 19.96 -16.45
CA SER A 340 -11.59 19.28 -17.47
C SER A 340 -10.71 18.90 -18.66
N PHE A 341 -10.33 17.61 -18.76
CA PHE A 341 -10.67 16.71 -19.87
C PHE A 341 -10.22 15.28 -19.53
#